data_AF-A0A5J4VPV1-F1
#
_entry.id   AF-A0A5J4VPV1-F1
#
_cell.length_a   1.000
_cell.length_b   1.000
_cell.length_c   1.000
_cell.angle_alpha   90.00
_cell.angle_beta   90.00
_cell.angle_gamma   90.00
#
_symmetry.space_group_name_H-M   'P 1'
#
loop_
_entity.id
_entity.type
_entity.pdbx_description
1 polymer ?
#
loop_
_entity_poly.entity_id
_entity_poly.type
_entity_poly.pdbx_seq_one_letter_code
_entity_poly.pdbx_strand_id
1 'polypeptide(L)'
;MSALITIPTKIVTYGEIDGVYNDLIEAKAAYDAVVVKHLINQLTSYSKQEILTTIGAENFKMKYPHTLVLFDDAFSVFKNMQLPIFKKLFKNRQPRITNFLCLQDIIGLDANRVWEQYINLTNRQALIVQYSNDGTKIKILYS
;
A
#
# COMPACT_ATOMS: atom_id res chain seq x y z
N MET A 1 25.55 2.72 -8.51
CA MET A 1 24.22 2.48 -9.13
C MET A 1 23.44 3.77 -9.02
N SER A 2 23.00 4.37 -10.13
CA SER A 2 21.96 5.40 -10.08
C SER A 2 20.61 4.71 -9.87
N ALA A 3 19.89 5.06 -8.81
CA ALA A 3 18.50 4.64 -8.69
C ALA A 3 17.70 5.33 -9.82
N LEU A 4 17.15 4.55 -10.75
CA LEU A 4 16.41 5.08 -11.90
C LEU A 4 15.11 5.79 -11.48
N ILE A 5 14.60 5.49 -10.29
CA ILE A 5 13.48 6.17 -9.64
C ILE A 5 13.79 6.24 -8.14
N THR A 6 13.82 7.44 -7.56
CA THR A 6 13.84 7.62 -6.10
C THR A 6 12.41 7.54 -5.59
N ILE A 7 12.08 6.49 -4.83
CA ILE A 7 10.76 6.34 -4.22
C ILE A 7 10.81 6.91 -2.79
N PRO A 8 9.99 7.93 -2.45
CA PRO A 8 9.84 8.41 -1.08
C PRO A 8 9.50 7.25 -0.15
N THR A 9 10.35 7.00 0.84
CA THR A 9 10.27 5.83 1.73
C THR A 9 10.36 6.29 3.18
N LYS A 10 9.45 5.80 4.02
CA LYS A 10 9.44 6.03 5.47
C LYS A 10 9.41 4.69 6.18
N ILE A 11 10.48 4.37 6.90
CA ILE A 11 10.55 3.20 7.78
C ILE A 11 9.92 3.62 9.13
N VAL A 12 9.09 2.76 9.70
CA VAL A 12 8.37 3.00 10.96
C VAL A 12 8.33 1.72 11.77
N THR A 13 8.28 1.83 13.10
CA THR A 13 8.05 0.66 13.96
C THR A 13 6.57 0.28 14.01
N TYR A 14 6.28 -0.95 14.44
CA TYR A 14 4.92 -1.42 14.75
C TYR A 14 4.19 -0.61 15.83
N GLY A 15 4.89 0.20 16.64
CA GLY A 15 4.27 1.13 17.58
C GLY A 15 3.80 2.45 16.94
N GLU A 16 4.49 2.89 15.88
CA GLU A 16 4.26 4.19 15.23
C GLU A 16 3.36 4.09 13.99
N ILE A 17 3.30 2.91 13.37
CA ILE A 17 2.58 2.65 12.12
C ILE A 17 1.11 3.10 12.16
N ASP A 18 0.43 2.98 13.32
CA ASP A 18 -0.98 3.34 13.44
C ASP A 18 -1.22 4.86 13.35
N GLY A 19 -0.26 5.67 13.82
CA GLY A 19 -0.27 7.13 13.67
C GLY A 19 0.12 7.53 12.25
N VAL A 20 1.26 7.04 11.76
CA VAL A 20 1.76 7.36 10.41
C VAL A 20 0.78 6.96 9.31
N TYR A 21 0.02 5.86 9.49
CA TYR A 21 -1.02 5.47 8.55
C TYR A 21 -2.27 6.37 8.62
N ASN A 22 -2.60 6.93 9.78
CA ASN A 22 -3.66 7.95 9.89
C ASN A 22 -3.24 9.25 9.18
N ASP A 23 -2.05 9.77 9.48
CA ASP A 23 -1.49 10.98 8.85
C ASP A 23 -1.52 10.86 7.33
N LEU A 24 -1.15 9.68 6.81
CA LEU A 24 -1.16 9.40 5.37
C LEU A 24 -2.57 9.33 4.77
N ILE A 25 -3.57 8.79 5.48
CA ILE A 25 -4.97 8.80 5.03
C ILE A 25 -5.49 10.23 4.96
N GLU A 26 -5.25 11.03 5.99
CA GLU A 26 -5.72 12.42 6.07
C GLU A 26 -5.04 13.29 5.02
N ALA A 27 -3.71 13.19 4.87
CA ALA A 27 -2.97 13.87 3.82
C ALA A 27 -3.45 13.47 2.42
N LYS A 28 -3.71 12.17 2.15
CA LYS A 28 -4.30 11.72 0.88
C LYS A 28 -5.68 12.30 0.63
N ALA A 29 -6.56 12.33 1.62
CA ALA A 29 -7.89 12.92 1.49
C ALA A 29 -7.81 14.43 1.20
N ALA A 30 -6.88 15.14 1.85
CA ALA A 30 -6.61 16.54 1.58
C ALA A 30 -6.02 16.76 0.17
N TYR A 31 -5.06 15.94 -0.26
CA TYR A 31 -4.49 15.99 -1.62
C TYR A 31 -5.55 15.76 -2.69
N ASP A 32 -6.39 14.72 -2.55
CA ASP A 32 -7.47 14.44 -3.49
C ASP A 32 -8.48 15.60 -3.51
N ALA A 33 -8.81 16.21 -2.37
CA ALA A 33 -9.66 17.40 -2.32
C ALA A 33 -9.03 18.60 -3.04
N VAL A 34 -7.72 18.83 -2.89
CA VAL A 34 -6.98 19.92 -3.57
C VAL A 34 -6.95 19.72 -5.08
N VAL A 35 -6.72 18.49 -5.55
CA VAL A 35 -6.68 18.15 -6.99
C VAL A 35 -8.07 18.20 -7.62
N VAL A 36 -9.08 17.59 -6.98
CA VAL A 36 -10.45 17.48 -7.53
C VAL A 36 -11.21 18.82 -7.49
N LYS A 37 -11.03 19.62 -6.44
CA LYS A 37 -11.71 20.92 -6.28
C LYS A 37 -10.85 22.11 -6.74
N HIS A 38 -9.66 21.85 -7.31
CA HIS A 38 -8.70 22.86 -7.77
C HIS A 38 -8.31 23.94 -6.73
N LEU A 39 -8.22 23.55 -5.45
CA LEU A 39 -8.02 24.46 -4.31
C LEU A 39 -6.56 24.87 -4.08
N ILE A 40 -5.66 24.62 -5.03
CA ILE A 40 -4.20 24.83 -4.89
C ILE A 40 -3.87 26.27 -4.46
N ASN A 41 -4.62 27.25 -4.96
CA ASN A 41 -4.42 28.68 -4.68
C ASN A 41 -5.07 29.16 -3.36
N GLN A 42 -5.81 28.30 -2.66
CA GLN A 42 -6.48 28.60 -1.38
C GLN A 42 -5.73 27.99 -0.18
N LEU A 43 -4.72 27.17 -0.42
CA LEU A 43 -3.87 26.59 0.62
C LEU A 43 -2.87 27.62 1.14
N THR A 44 -2.63 27.61 2.45
CA THR A 44 -1.43 28.25 3.02
C THR A 44 -0.17 27.49 2.58
N SER A 45 0.98 28.18 2.55
CA SER A 45 2.27 27.53 2.27
C SER A 45 2.58 26.38 3.24
N TYR A 46 2.20 26.53 4.51
CA TYR A 46 2.33 25.49 5.53
C TYR A 46 1.51 24.24 5.20
N SER A 47 0.19 24.38 5.01
CA SER A 47 -0.71 23.25 4.71
C SER A 47 -0.33 22.55 3.41
N LYS A 48 0.14 23.31 2.42
CA LYS A 48 0.69 22.78 1.17
C LYS A 48 1.93 21.92 1.41
N GLN A 49 2.88 22.40 2.21
CA GLN A 49 4.10 21.65 2.53
C GLN A 49 3.81 20.40 3.38
N GLU A 50 2.89 20.49 4.34
CA GLU A 50 2.47 19.40 5.21
C GLU A 50 1.86 18.22 4.41
N ILE A 51 0.87 18.50 3.54
CA ILE A 51 0.25 17.47 2.68
C ILE A 51 1.29 16.81 1.75
N LEU A 52 2.13 17.63 1.10
CA LEU A 52 3.13 17.16 0.15
C LEU A 52 4.22 16.32 0.83
N THR A 53 4.70 16.74 2.00
CA THR A 53 5.73 16.04 2.78
C THR A 53 5.23 14.69 3.29
N THR A 54 3.99 14.64 3.81
CA THR A 54 3.39 13.40 4.35
C THR A 54 3.12 12.36 3.26
N ILE A 55 2.79 12.78 2.04
CA ILE A 55 2.63 11.88 0.88
C ILE A 55 3.97 11.53 0.21
N GLY A 56 4.99 12.38 0.36
CA GLY A 56 6.23 12.30 -0.41
C GLY A 56 6.11 12.84 -1.84
N ALA A 57 5.16 13.75 -2.11
CA ALA A 57 4.97 14.34 -3.44
C ALA A 57 5.64 15.71 -3.54
N GLU A 58 6.26 16.03 -4.68
CA GLU A 58 6.84 17.37 -4.92
C GLU A 58 5.77 18.43 -5.19
N ASN A 59 4.63 18.04 -5.76
CA ASN A 59 3.57 18.92 -6.23
C ASN A 59 2.25 18.17 -6.50
N PHE A 60 1.16 18.91 -6.66
CA PHE A 60 -0.19 18.39 -6.92
C PHE A 60 -0.46 17.97 -8.38
N LYS A 61 0.57 17.61 -9.18
CA LYS A 61 0.36 17.19 -10.59
C LYS A 61 0.04 15.70 -10.73
N MET A 62 0.35 14.86 -9.73
CA MET A 62 0.00 13.44 -9.79
C MET A 62 -1.51 13.30 -9.64
N LYS A 63 -2.16 12.65 -10.63
CA LYS A 63 -3.62 12.48 -10.63
C LYS A 63 -4.11 11.71 -9.41
N TYR A 64 -3.38 10.67 -9.01
CA TYR A 64 -3.63 9.85 -7.82
C TYR A 64 -2.29 9.52 -7.14
N PRO A 65 -2.09 9.80 -5.84
CA PRO A 65 -0.90 9.39 -5.10
C PRO A 65 -1.01 7.92 -4.65
N HIS A 66 -0.21 7.06 -5.27
CA HIS A 66 -0.14 5.63 -4.95
C HIS A 66 0.79 5.39 -3.74
N THR A 67 0.43 4.46 -2.85
CA THR A 67 1.27 4.03 -1.73
C THR A 67 1.52 2.53 -1.82
N LEU A 68 2.74 2.11 -1.45
CA LEU A 68 3.07 0.73 -1.15
C LEU A 68 3.26 0.61 0.36
N VAL A 69 2.57 -0.33 1.02
CA VAL A 69 2.82 -0.67 2.43
C VAL A 69 3.39 -2.08 2.48
N LEU A 70 4.54 -2.19 3.15
CA LEU A 70 5.30 -3.41 3.34
C LEU A 70 5.29 -3.74 4.83
N PHE A 71 5.05 -5.01 5.16
CA PHE A 71 5.21 -5.53 6.52
C PHE A 71 6.26 -6.64 6.50
N ASP A 72 7.21 -6.55 7.42
CA ASP A 72 8.22 -7.56 7.73
C ASP A 72 7.57 -8.86 8.22
N ASP A 73 6.72 -8.80 9.24
CA ASP A 73 5.78 -9.88 9.59
C ASP A 73 4.35 -9.46 9.25
N ALA A 74 4.00 -9.66 7.98
CA ALA A 74 2.63 -9.57 7.53
C ALA A 74 1.73 -10.66 8.16
N PHE A 75 2.26 -11.86 8.46
CA PHE A 75 1.40 -12.97 8.87
C PHE A 75 0.81 -12.76 10.26
N SER A 76 1.58 -12.24 11.22
CA SER A 76 1.06 -11.86 12.53
C SER A 76 0.00 -10.77 12.44
N VAL A 77 0.16 -9.83 11.49
CA VAL A 77 -0.86 -8.80 11.19
C VAL A 77 -2.14 -9.42 10.62
N PHE A 78 -2.04 -10.38 9.68
CA PHE A 78 -3.21 -11.04 9.08
C PHE A 78 -3.84 -12.14 9.95
N LYS A 79 -3.08 -12.78 10.84
CA LYS A 79 -3.56 -13.71 11.87
C LYS A 79 -4.47 -13.02 12.88
N ASN A 80 -4.09 -11.84 13.34
CA ASN A 80 -4.80 -11.14 14.41
C ASN A 80 -5.74 -10.06 13.85
N MET A 81 -6.93 -10.50 13.44
CA MET A 81 -8.00 -9.65 12.90
C MET A 81 -8.49 -8.55 13.86
N GLN A 82 -8.15 -8.61 15.15
CA GLN A 82 -8.52 -7.57 16.11
C GLN A 82 -7.60 -6.35 16.06
N LEU A 83 -6.38 -6.48 15.55
CA LEU A 83 -5.43 -5.38 15.44
C LEU A 83 -6.05 -4.18 14.70
N PRO A 84 -5.93 -2.94 15.21
CA PRO A 84 -6.46 -1.75 14.54
C PRO A 84 -5.92 -1.61 13.12
N ILE A 85 -4.63 -1.91 12.93
CA ILE A 85 -3.98 -1.90 11.63
C ILE A 85 -4.63 -2.88 10.64
N PHE A 86 -4.98 -4.12 11.01
CA PHE A 86 -5.67 -5.07 10.12
C PHE A 86 -6.96 -4.47 9.55
N LYS A 87 -7.77 -3.82 10.41
CA LYS A 87 -9.02 -3.15 10.02
C LYS A 87 -8.75 -1.95 9.10
N LYS A 88 -7.69 -1.18 9.34
CA LYS A 88 -7.26 -0.05 8.50
C LYS A 88 -6.75 -0.49 7.13
N LEU A 89 -5.94 -1.55 7.06
CA LEU A 89 -5.42 -2.14 5.81
C LEU A 89 -6.56 -2.65 4.93
N PHE A 90 -7.54 -3.35 5.52
CA PHE A 90 -8.67 -3.89 4.77
C PHE A 90 -9.59 -2.79 4.20
N LYS A 91 -9.90 -1.76 4.98
CA LYS A 91 -10.75 -0.63 4.56
C LYS A 91 -10.18 0.17 3.37
N ASN A 92 -8.85 0.23 3.24
CA ASN A 92 -8.17 1.01 2.19
C ASN A 92 -7.94 0.24 0.87
N ARG A 93 -8.50 -0.97 0.71
CA ARG A 93 -8.39 -1.75 -0.53
C ARG A 93 -9.15 -1.17 -1.74
N GLN A 94 -10.17 -0.33 -1.55
CA GLN A 94 -11.09 0.05 -2.65
C GLN A 94 -11.03 1.50 -3.15
N PRO A 95 -10.56 2.49 -2.38
CA PRO A 95 -10.22 3.81 -2.94
C PRO A 95 -8.79 4.23 -2.60
N ARG A 96 -7.88 4.25 -3.58
CA ARG A 96 -6.65 5.09 -3.48
C ARG A 96 -5.30 4.38 -3.41
N ILE A 97 -5.22 3.18 -3.99
CA ILE A 97 -4.02 2.34 -4.16
C ILE A 97 -3.09 2.39 -2.93
N THR A 98 -3.44 1.59 -1.93
CA THR A 98 -2.41 1.00 -1.06
C THR A 98 -2.18 -0.42 -1.55
N ASN A 99 -1.07 -0.64 -2.25
CA ASN A 99 -0.66 -2.00 -2.61
C ASN A 99 -0.07 -2.65 -1.35
N PHE A 100 -0.49 -3.87 -1.06
CA PHE A 100 0.00 -4.64 0.07
C PHE A 100 0.89 -5.76 -0.43
N LEU A 101 2.19 -5.66 -0.17
CA LEU A 101 3.10 -6.78 -0.26
C LEU A 101 3.09 -7.46 1.11
N CYS A 102 2.41 -8.59 1.22
CA CYS A 102 2.42 -9.41 2.42
C CYS A 102 3.64 -10.35 2.34
N LEU A 103 4.62 -10.20 3.23
CA LEU A 103 5.79 -11.09 3.22
C LEU A 103 5.50 -12.52 3.71
N GLN A 104 4.39 -12.72 4.42
CA GLN A 104 3.67 -14.00 4.57
C GLN A 104 2.26 -13.69 5.17
N ASP A 105 1.30 -14.60 5.31
CA ASP A 105 1.27 -15.99 4.86
C ASP A 105 -0.09 -16.32 4.22
N ILE A 106 -0.25 -17.58 3.86
CA ILE A 106 -1.23 -18.20 3.01
C ILE A 106 -1.90 -19.35 3.79
N ILE A 107 -3.24 -19.38 3.88
CA ILE A 107 -3.96 -20.48 4.55
C ILE A 107 -4.68 -21.32 3.49
N GLY A 108 -4.55 -22.64 3.53
CA GLY A 108 -5.15 -23.54 2.52
C GLY A 108 -4.34 -23.64 1.22
N LEU A 109 -3.12 -23.13 1.24
CA LEU A 109 -2.06 -23.44 0.29
C LEU A 109 -0.79 -23.64 1.12
N ASP A 110 0.08 -24.54 0.68
CA ASP A 110 1.42 -24.64 1.26
C ASP A 110 2.14 -23.29 1.05
N ALA A 111 2.63 -22.72 2.15
CA ALA A 111 3.39 -21.47 2.15
C ALA A 111 4.58 -21.56 1.18
N ASN A 112 5.23 -22.73 1.11
CA ASN A 112 6.32 -23.00 0.18
C ASN A 112 5.84 -22.96 -1.29
N ARG A 113 4.63 -23.45 -1.57
CA ARG A 113 4.07 -23.51 -2.92
C ARG A 113 3.59 -22.16 -3.45
N VAL A 114 3.09 -21.26 -2.60
CA VAL A 114 2.88 -19.85 -3.02
C VAL A 114 4.19 -19.13 -3.15
N TRP A 115 5.13 -19.35 -2.23
CA TRP A 115 6.47 -18.79 -2.31
C TRP A 115 7.19 -19.17 -3.61
N GLU A 116 7.21 -20.45 -3.99
CA GLU A 116 7.77 -20.96 -5.26
C GLU A 116 7.16 -20.31 -6.51
N GLN A 117 5.89 -19.92 -6.48
CA GLN A 117 5.25 -19.25 -7.61
C GLN A 117 5.46 -17.72 -7.56
N TYR A 118 5.54 -17.16 -6.36
CA TYR A 118 5.82 -15.74 -6.10
C TYR A 118 7.22 -15.33 -6.57
N ILE A 119 8.24 -16.16 -6.29
CA ILE A 119 9.64 -15.91 -6.71
C ILE A 119 9.85 -16.00 -8.23
N ASN A 120 8.91 -16.59 -8.98
CA ASN A 120 9.00 -16.81 -10.42
C ASN A 120 8.18 -15.80 -11.26
N LEU A 121 7.67 -14.73 -10.63
CA LEU A 121 7.02 -13.62 -11.35
C LEU A 121 8.03 -12.73 -12.08
N THR A 122 7.62 -12.18 -13.22
CA THR A 122 8.29 -11.07 -13.90
C THR A 122 7.56 -9.73 -13.65
N ASN A 123 8.19 -8.61 -14.02
CA ASN A 123 7.73 -7.25 -13.68
C ASN A 123 6.38 -6.82 -14.29
N ARG A 124 5.82 -7.62 -15.21
CA ARG A 124 4.46 -7.45 -15.76
C ARG A 124 3.53 -8.57 -15.34
N GLN A 125 3.85 -9.27 -14.25
CA GLN A 125 3.07 -10.37 -13.76
C GLN A 125 2.68 -10.17 -12.31
N ALA A 126 1.43 -10.49 -12.02
CA ALA A 126 0.91 -10.50 -10.66
C ALA A 126 0.64 -11.95 -10.26
N LEU A 127 1.19 -12.37 -9.13
CA LEU A 127 0.75 -13.63 -8.52
C LEU A 127 -0.65 -13.41 -7.96
N ILE A 128 -1.61 -14.12 -8.53
CA ILE A 128 -2.97 -14.14 -8.02
C ILE A 128 -3.24 -15.52 -7.46
N VAL A 129 -3.20 -15.59 -6.13
CA VAL A 129 -3.72 -16.74 -5.39
C VAL A 129 -5.25 -16.68 -5.45
N GLN A 130 -5.87 -17.57 -6.23
CA GLN A 130 -7.32 -17.67 -6.38
C GLN A 130 -7.87 -18.84 -5.57
N TYR A 131 -8.78 -18.56 -4.64
CA TYR A 131 -9.48 -19.60 -3.88
C TYR A 131 -10.75 -20.04 -4.63
N SER A 132 -11.03 -21.34 -4.67
CA SER A 132 -12.25 -21.92 -5.26
C SER A 132 -12.76 -23.11 -4.45
N ASN A 133 -14.02 -23.52 -4.66
CA ASN A 133 -14.63 -24.64 -3.92
C ASN A 133 -13.89 -25.98 -4.15
N ASP A 134 -13.18 -26.12 -5.28
CA ASP A 134 -12.33 -27.28 -5.58
C ASP A 134 -10.89 -27.13 -5.03
N GLY A 135 -10.66 -26.17 -4.15
CA GLY A 135 -9.36 -25.83 -3.56
C GLY A 135 -8.70 -24.58 -4.16
N THR A 136 -7.52 -24.26 -3.62
CA THR A 136 -6.77 -23.04 -3.96
C THR A 136 -5.90 -23.22 -5.19
N LYS A 137 -6.02 -22.28 -6.14
CA LYS A 137 -5.36 -22.30 -7.46
C LYS A 137 -4.50 -21.04 -7.59
N ILE A 138 -3.19 -21.22 -7.75
CA ILE A 138 -2.28 -20.11 -8.05
C ILE A 138 -2.37 -19.82 -9.54
N LYS A 139 -2.46 -18.53 -9.91
CA LYS A 139 -2.36 -18.07 -11.30
C LYS A 139 -1.36 -16.93 -11.41
N ILE A 140 -0.58 -16.95 -12.47
CA ILE A 140 0.23 -15.82 -12.91
C ILE A 140 -0.63 -15.04 -13.91
N LEU A 141 -1.01 -13.80 -13.58
CA LEU A 141 -1.51 -12.87 -14.60
C LEU A 141 -0.32 -12.28 -15.38
N TYR A 142 -0.56 -11.91 -16.63
CA TYR A 142 0.39 -11.27 -17.53
C TYR A 142 -0.19 -9.91 -17.96
N SER A 143 0.66 -8.89 -18.08
CA SER A 143 0.36 -7.50 -18.44
C SER A 143 1.27 -6.97 -19.55
#